data_AF-A0A7Y5G4J4-F1
#
_entry.id   AF-A0A7Y5G4J4-F1
#
_cell.length_a   1.000
_cell.length_b   1.000
_cell.length_c   1.000
_cell.angle_alpha   90.00
_cell.angle_beta   90.00
_cell.angle_gamma   90.00
#
_symmetry.space_group_name_H-M   'P 1'
#
loop_
_entity.id
_entity.type
_entity.pdbx_description
1 polymer ?
#
loop_
_entity_poly.entity_id
_entity_poly.type
_entity_poly.pdbx_seq_one_letter_code
_entity_poly.pdbx_strand_id
1 'polypeptide(L)' 'ARGEEGWEVCAMTEIPVWAFHGDRDEVVPLSAGQRMVGQFRNCGGEITFTIYSNTGHDAWTKTYSNPLLYEWFLSKSR' A
#
# COMPACT_ATOMS: atom_id res chain seq x y z
N ALA A 1 -8.86 1.69 23.48
CA ALA A 1 -7.70 2.59 23.41
C ALA A 1 -7.25 2.65 21.94
N ARG A 2 -7.47 3.78 21.26
CA ARG A 2 -7.05 3.97 19.86
C ARG A 2 -5.60 4.47 19.91
N GLY A 3 -4.65 3.63 19.51
CA GLY A 3 -3.22 3.96 19.53
C GLY A 3 -2.87 5.08 18.55
N GLU A 4 -1.74 5.73 18.82
CA GLU A 4 -1.22 6.93 18.15
C GLU A 4 -0.99 6.77 16.63
N GLU A 5 -0.96 5.56 16.08
CA GLU A 5 -0.78 5.33 14.63
C GLU A 5 -2.08 5.54 13.81
N GLY A 6 -3.26 5.44 14.45
CA GLY A 6 -4.53 5.36 13.72
C GLY A 6 -5.06 6.70 13.20
N TRP A 7 -4.67 7.83 13.79
CA TRP A 7 -5.19 9.15 13.42
C TRP A 7 -4.46 9.75 12.21
N GLU A 8 -3.17 9.45 12.04
CA GLU A 8 -2.37 9.91 10.90
C GLU A 8 -2.88 9.30 9.58
N VAL A 9 -3.21 8.01 9.60
CA VAL A 9 -3.72 7.29 8.42
C VAL A 9 -5.06 7.87 7.95
N CYS A 10 -5.96 8.21 8.89
CA CYS A 10 -7.25 8.81 8.53
C CYS A 10 -7.12 10.22 7.95
N ALA A 11 -6.03 10.95 8.25
CA ALA A 11 -5.78 12.27 7.68
C ALA A 11 -5.34 12.23 6.20
N MET A 12 -5.02 11.04 5.67
CA MET A 12 -4.50 10.85 4.32
C MET A 12 -5.51 10.24 3.34
N THR A 13 -6.77 10.06 3.73
CA THR A 13 -7.77 9.33 2.92
C THR A 13 -8.12 9.99 1.59
N GLU A 14 -7.85 11.29 1.44
CA GLU A 14 -8.02 12.03 0.18
C GLU A 14 -6.88 11.80 -0.82
N ILE A 15 -5.75 11.24 -0.38
CA ILE A 15 -4.60 10.95 -1.25
C ILE A 15 -4.83 9.59 -1.91
N PRO A 16 -4.80 9.49 -3.25
CA PRO A 16 -4.85 8.19 -3.92
C PRO A 16 -3.64 7.34 -3.52
N VAL A 17 -3.87 6.11 -3.05
CA VAL A 17 -2.80 5.19 -2.65
C VAL A 17 -2.84 3.89 -3.46
N TRP A 18 -1.68 3.49 -3.98
CA TRP A 18 -1.44 2.16 -4.52
C TRP A 18 -0.23 1.53 -3.79
N ALA A 19 -0.50 0.57 -2.90
CA ALA A 19 0.49 -0.14 -2.12
C ALA A 19 0.85 -1.50 -2.75
N PHE A 20 2.08 -1.94 -2.53
CA PHE A 20 2.65 -3.17 -3.09
C PHE A 20 3.39 -3.97 -2.01
N HIS A 21 3.29 -5.30 -2.02
CA HIS A 21 4.00 -6.17 -1.07
C HIS A 21 4.34 -7.52 -1.71
N GLY A 22 5.44 -8.15 -1.28
CA GLY A 22 5.74 -9.56 -1.60
C GLY A 22 5.08 -10.53 -0.61
N ASP A 23 4.54 -11.64 -1.09
CA ASP A 23 3.92 -12.67 -0.21
C ASP A 23 4.92 -13.47 0.63
N ARG A 24 6.22 -13.39 0.32
CA ARG A 24 7.33 -14.07 1.00
C ARG A 24 8.32 -13.08 1.59
N ASP A 25 7.91 -11.85 1.88
CA ASP A 25 8.78 -10.88 2.55
C ASP A 25 9.06 -11.33 3.99
N GLU A 26 10.31 -11.71 4.25
CA GLU A 26 10.81 -12.14 5.57
C GLU A 26 11.39 -10.97 6.39
N VAL A 27 11.56 -9.79 5.80
CA VAL A 27 12.07 -8.59 6.46
C VAL A 27 10.91 -7.75 7.01
N VAL A 28 9.88 -7.54 6.18
CA VAL A 28 8.64 -6.87 6.58
C VAL A 28 7.46 -7.81 6.30
N PRO A 29 6.91 -8.47 7.34
CA PRO A 29 5.83 -9.43 7.16
C PRO A 29 4.63 -8.81 6.42
N LEU A 30 4.04 -9.56 5.50
CA LEU A 30 2.85 -9.15 4.74
C LEU A 30 1.71 -8.64 5.64
N SER A 31 1.58 -9.19 6.84
CA SER A 31 0.58 -8.77 7.83
C SER A 31 0.72 -7.30 8.25
N ALA A 32 1.93 -6.72 8.20
CA ALA A 32 2.13 -5.30 8.48
C ALA A 32 1.49 -4.43 7.38
N GLY A 33 1.71 -4.77 6.11
CA GLY A 33 1.05 -4.10 4.97
C GLY A 33 -0.47 -4.26 5.01
N GLN A 34 -0.95 -5.48 5.28
CA GLN A 34 -2.39 -5.75 5.43
C GLN A 34 -3.03 -4.95 6.58
N ARG A 35 -2.32 -4.79 7.71
CA ARG A 35 -2.79 -3.99 8.84
C ARG A 35 -2.99 -2.53 8.45
N MET A 36 -2.00 -1.92 7.78
CA MET A 36 -2.08 -0.53 7.31
C MET A 36 -3.19 -0.32 6.29
N VAL A 37 -3.30 -1.23 5.30
CA VAL A 37 -4.38 -1.22 4.31
C VAL A 37 -5.75 -1.33 4.98
N GLY A 38 -5.88 -2.21 5.99
CA GLY A 38 -7.10 -2.35 6.77
C GLY A 38 -7.46 -1.07 7.54
N GLN A 39 -6.48 -0.43 8.19
CA GLN A 39 -6.67 0.84 8.88
C GLN A 39 -7.10 1.96 7.92
N PHE A 40 -6.44 2.09 6.76
CA PHE A 40 -6.78 3.09 5.74
C PHE A 40 -8.22 2.91 5.23
N ARG A 41 -8.63 1.67 4.94
CA ARG A 41 -10.01 1.34 4.55
C ARG A 41 -11.02 1.62 5.66
N ASN A 42 -10.67 1.34 6.93
CA ASN A 42 -11.53 1.65 8.07
C ASN A 42 -11.75 3.16 8.27
N CYS A 43 -10.81 3.99 7.82
CA CYS A 43 -10.97 5.45 7.77
C CYS A 43 -11.82 5.93 6.57
N GLY A 44 -12.27 5.04 5.69
CA GLY A 44 -13.01 5.38 4.48
C GLY A 44 -12.13 5.71 3.26
N GLY A 45 -10.81 5.51 3.34
CA GLY A 45 -9.91 5.74 2.22
C GLY A 45 -9.91 4.60 1.21
N GLU A 46 -9.80 4.95 -0.08
CA GLU A 46 -9.63 3.98 -1.15
C GLU A 46 -8.15 3.67 -1.41
N ILE A 47 -7.80 2.38 -1.37
CA ILE A 47 -6.43 1.91 -1.55
C ILE A 47 -6.40 0.66 -2.43
N THR A 48 -5.62 0.74 -3.50
CA THR A 48 -5.24 -0.43 -4.29
C THR A 48 -4.08 -1.12 -3.58
N PHE A 49 -4.18 -2.43 -3.38
CA PHE A 49 -3.13 -3.21 -2.74
C PHE A 49 -2.78 -4.42 -3.60
N THR A 50 -1.58 -4.43 -4.16
CA THR A 50 -1.06 -5.51 -5.00
C THR A 50 -0.10 -6.39 -4.19
N ILE A 51 -0.41 -7.68 -4.12
CA ILE A 51 0.48 -8.67 -3.50
C ILE A 51 1.11 -9.50 -4.61
N TYR A 52 2.44 -9.48 -4.71
CA TYR A 52 3.17 -10.28 -5.68
C TYR A 52 3.43 -11.68 -5.13
N SER A 53 3.01 -12.70 -5.89
CA SER A 53 3.25 -14.09 -5.53
C SER A 53 4.73 -14.49 -5.68
N ASN A 54 5.17 -15.41 -4.83
CA ASN A 54 6.55 -15.89 -4.77
C ASN A 54 7.61 -14.77 -4.70
N THR A 55 7.29 -13.64 -4.06
CA THR A 55 8.15 -12.45 -4.04
C THR A 55 8.56 -12.13 -2.62
N GLY A 56 9.86 -12.02 -2.39
CA GLY A 56 10.43 -11.64 -1.10
C GLY A 56 10.38 -10.13 -0.85
N HIS A 57 11.36 -9.62 -0.12
CA HIS A 57 11.44 -8.21 0.25
C HIS A 57 11.50 -7.26 -0.96
N ASP A 58 12.16 -7.66 -2.05
CA ASP A 58 12.23 -6.89 -3.30
C ASP A 58 10.92 -6.97 -4.12
N ALA A 59 9.86 -6.36 -3.59
CA ALA A 59 8.63 -6.13 -4.33
C ALA A 59 8.76 -4.94 -5.31
N TRP A 60 9.69 -4.02 -5.04
CA TRP A 60 9.81 -2.77 -5.79
C TRP A 60 10.38 -2.95 -7.19
N THR A 61 11.28 -3.92 -7.44
CA THR A 61 11.79 -4.17 -8.80
C THR A 61 10.64 -4.52 -9.75
N LYS A 62 9.68 -5.34 -9.33
CA LYS A 62 8.47 -5.66 -10.11
C LYS A 62 7.56 -4.44 -10.24
N THR A 63 7.36 -3.69 -9.15
CA THR A 63 6.53 -2.47 -9.13
C THR A 63 7.05 -1.42 -10.12
N TYR A 64 8.34 -1.08 -10.08
CA TYR A 64 8.93 -0.07 -10.97
C TYR A 64 9.08 -0.56 -12.41
N SER A 65 9.04 -1.87 -12.65
CA SER A 65 8.99 -2.44 -14.00
C SER A 65 7.58 -2.47 -14.59
N ASN A 66 6.55 -2.10 -13.83
CA ASN A 66 5.16 -2.09 -14.27
C ASN A 66 4.81 -0.76 -14.97
N PRO A 67 4.55 -0.72 -16.30
CA PRO A 67 4.18 0.51 -17.00
C PRO A 67 2.89 1.14 -16.46
N LEU A 68 1.95 0.33 -15.95
CA LEU A 68 0.68 0.81 -15.39
C LEU A 68 0.88 1.67 -14.13
N LEU A 69 2.00 1.51 -13.41
CA LEU A 69 2.33 2.37 -12.28
C LEU A 69 2.50 3.82 -12.73
N TYR A 70 3.21 4.02 -13.84
CA TYR A 70 3.49 5.36 -14.36
C TYR A 70 2.25 5.98 -14.99
N GLU A 71 1.45 5.20 -15.70
CA GLU A 71 0.13 5.64 -16.18
C GLU A 71 -0.77 6.06 -15.01
N TRP A 72 -0.77 5.27 -13.93
CA TRP A 72 -1.51 5.61 -12.72
C TRP A 72 -1.00 6.90 -12.08
N PHE A 73 0.31 7.08 -11.92
CA PHE A 73 0.88 8.34 -11.41
C PHE A 73 0.45 9.55 -12.23
N LEU A 74 0.56 9.47 -13.55
CA LEU A 74 0.19 10.56 -14.47
C LEU A 74 -1.32 10.83 -14.50
N SER A 75 -2.15 9.85 -14.10
CA SER A 75 -3.61 10.02 -14.00
C SER A 75 -4.05 10.81 -12.76
N LYS A 76 -3.17 11.06 -11.78
CA LYS A 76 -3.51 11.76 -10.54
C LYS A 76 -3.07 13.22 -10.59
N SER A 77 -3.94 14.10 -10.11
CA SER A 77 -3.67 15.52 -9.90
C SER A 77 -4.34 15.97 -8.60
N ARG A 78 -3.89 17.10 -8.06
CA ARG A 78 -4.56 17.78 -6.95
C ARG A 78 -5.62 18.75 -7.47
#